data_AF-A0A2H3E342-F1
#
_entry.id   AF-A0A2H3E342-F1
#
_cell.length_a   1.000
_cell.length_b   1.000
_cell.length_c   1.000
_cell.angle_alpha   90.00
_cell.angle_beta   90.00
_cell.angle_gamma   90.00
#
_symmetry.space_group_name_H-M   'P 1'
#
loop_
_entity.id
_entity.type
_entity.pdbx_description
1 polymer ?
#
loop_
_entity_poly.entity_id
_entity_poly.type
_entity_poly.pdbx_seq_one_letter_code
_entity_poly.pdbx_strand_id
1 'polypeptide(L)'
;MRRCRSLLHILASCLAALPWRLWLCFPKFMRASVYIRLGNWYSVQEWSIQRLLFGLILKHTQDRPPEIEANNIKFVHENTTIPVPRILDVVPDIPKGTASEGLILMTEVKGVTLVQWLLSRTTYPPEFFHCSDLIFGPAHLRGGRSLKELSELMTSFNKPVLDLLSDSALLIADLKKALTELRSIPPPPSGEVSGLHGSPSYTFDVETVV
;
A
#
# COMPACT_ATOMS: atom_id res chain seq x y z
N MET A 1 -42.00 -9.59 -13.35
CA MET A 1 -41.56 -8.89 -12.11
C MET A 1 -40.06 -8.85 -11.83
N ARG A 2 -39.18 -9.69 -12.44
CA ARG A 2 -37.71 -9.61 -12.22
C ARG A 2 -37.00 -8.38 -12.84
N ARG A 3 -37.53 -7.81 -13.93
CA ARG A 3 -36.93 -6.63 -14.61
C ARG A 3 -37.03 -5.32 -13.83
N CYS A 4 -38.10 -5.07 -13.07
CA CYS A 4 -38.27 -3.81 -12.32
C CYS A 4 -37.35 -3.69 -11.10
N ARG A 5 -37.03 -4.81 -10.43
CA ARG A 5 -36.05 -4.81 -9.33
C ARG A 5 -34.64 -4.43 -9.80
N SER A 6 -34.26 -4.85 -11.01
CA SER A 6 -32.97 -4.48 -11.62
C SER A 6 -32.88 -2.98 -11.91
N LEU A 7 -33.94 -2.38 -12.46
CA LEU A 7 -33.97 -0.95 -12.78
C LEU A 7 -33.96 -0.07 -11.52
N LEU A 8 -34.68 -0.47 -10.48
CA LEU A 8 -34.67 0.23 -9.18
C LEU A 8 -33.30 0.18 -8.52
N HIS A 9 -32.59 -0.95 -8.55
CA HIS A 9 -31.22 -1.05 -8.02
C HIS A 9 -30.22 -0.22 -8.84
N ILE A 10 -30.34 -0.22 -10.17
CA ILE A 10 -29.49 0.60 -11.04
C ILE A 10 -29.74 2.08 -10.78
N LEU A 11 -31.00 2.52 -10.72
CA LEU A 11 -31.38 3.90 -10.42
C LEU A 11 -30.91 4.33 -9.03
N ALA A 12 -31.11 3.50 -7.99
CA ALA A 12 -30.62 3.77 -6.65
C ALA A 12 -29.09 3.87 -6.60
N SER A 13 -28.38 3.03 -7.36
CA SER A 13 -26.91 3.08 -7.46
C SER A 13 -26.44 4.33 -8.20
N CYS A 14 -27.15 4.75 -9.25
CA CYS A 14 -26.87 6.00 -9.96
C CYS A 14 -27.10 7.21 -9.05
N LEU A 15 -28.22 7.27 -8.32
CA LEU A 15 -28.53 8.35 -7.40
C LEU A 15 -27.56 8.41 -6.22
N ALA A 16 -27.16 7.26 -5.67
CA ALA A 16 -26.13 7.18 -4.63
C ALA A 16 -24.74 7.63 -5.13
N ALA A 17 -24.47 7.49 -6.42
CA ALA A 17 -23.22 7.94 -7.04
C ALA A 17 -23.24 9.42 -7.45
N LEU A 18 -24.41 10.08 -7.52
CA LEU A 18 -24.51 11.50 -7.90
C LEU A 18 -23.74 12.43 -6.96
N PRO A 19 -23.86 12.33 -5.62
CA PRO A 19 -23.07 13.16 -4.71
C PRO A 19 -21.57 12.99 -4.94
N TRP A 20 -21.11 11.76 -5.19
CA TRP A 20 -19.70 11.49 -5.47
C TRP A 20 -19.24 12.09 -6.79
N ARG A 21 -20.05 11.94 -7.86
CA ARG A 21 -19.73 12.54 -9.17
C ARG A 21 -19.70 14.06 -9.11
N LEU A 22 -20.66 14.67 -8.42
CA LEU A 22 -20.69 16.11 -8.18
C LEU A 22 -19.47 16.55 -7.36
N TRP A 23 -19.10 15.80 -6.32
CA TRP A 23 -17.89 16.04 -5.55
C TRP A 23 -16.64 16.04 -6.42
N LEU A 24 -16.52 15.08 -7.35
CA LEU A 24 -15.38 15.02 -8.27
C LEU A 24 -15.34 16.20 -9.27
N CYS A 25 -16.45 16.93 -9.48
CA CYS A 25 -16.45 18.14 -10.30
C CYS A 25 -15.88 19.37 -9.58
N PHE A 26 -15.69 19.33 -8.26
CA PHE A 26 -15.10 20.45 -7.53
C PHE A 26 -13.62 20.65 -7.91
N PRO A 27 -13.10 21.90 -7.84
CA PRO A 27 -11.69 22.18 -8.09
C PRO A 27 -10.75 21.33 -7.22
N LYS A 28 -9.61 20.94 -7.80
CA LYS A 28 -8.58 20.10 -7.14
C LYS A 28 -8.18 20.63 -5.77
N PHE A 29 -7.95 21.94 -5.63
CA PHE A 29 -7.54 22.57 -4.37
C PHE A 29 -8.60 22.42 -3.26
N MET A 30 -9.89 22.45 -3.61
CA MET A 30 -10.97 22.26 -2.64
C MET A 30 -11.00 20.81 -2.16
N ARG A 31 -10.92 19.85 -3.08
CA ARG A 31 -10.89 18.42 -2.74
C ARG A 31 -9.66 18.09 -1.88
N ALA A 32 -8.47 18.58 -2.27
CA ALA A 32 -7.25 18.46 -1.50
C ALA A 32 -7.39 19.01 -0.07
N SER A 33 -7.95 20.21 0.07
CA SER A 33 -8.14 20.85 1.38
C SER A 33 -9.04 20.01 2.29
N VAL A 34 -10.11 19.42 1.74
CA VAL A 34 -11.01 18.54 2.51
C VAL A 34 -10.31 17.26 2.91
N TYR A 35 -9.60 16.60 1.99
CA TYR A 35 -8.88 15.36 2.30
C TYR A 35 -7.79 15.57 3.36
N ILE A 36 -7.00 16.65 3.25
CA ILE A 36 -5.97 16.98 4.24
C ILE A 36 -6.58 17.23 5.62
N ARG A 37 -7.72 17.94 5.68
CA ARG A 37 -8.43 18.17 6.95
C ARG A 37 -8.95 16.87 7.57
N LEU A 38 -9.55 16.00 6.77
CA LEU A 38 -9.99 14.67 7.22
C LEU A 38 -8.81 13.83 7.73
N GLY A 39 -7.71 13.87 6.99
CA GLY A 39 -6.44 13.30 7.37
C GLY A 39 -5.97 13.72 8.75
N ASN A 40 -5.86 15.03 8.97
CA ASN A 40 -5.43 15.58 10.25
C ASN A 40 -6.36 15.25 11.42
N TRP A 41 -7.66 15.05 11.17
CA TRP A 41 -8.61 14.68 12.22
C TRP A 41 -8.60 13.21 12.60
N TYR A 42 -8.41 12.32 11.63
CA TYR A 42 -8.62 10.87 11.83
C TYR A 42 -7.33 10.04 11.76
N SER A 43 -6.19 10.63 11.37
CA SER A 43 -4.97 9.87 11.14
C SER A 43 -4.43 9.18 12.40
N VAL A 44 -4.28 7.87 12.29
CA VAL A 44 -3.39 7.05 13.11
C VAL A 44 -2.09 6.93 12.31
N GLN A 45 -1.04 7.61 12.75
CA GLN A 45 0.15 7.95 11.96
C GLN A 45 0.88 6.75 11.31
N GLU A 46 0.94 6.73 9.98
CA GLU A 46 2.03 6.15 9.17
C GLU A 46 2.55 7.26 8.23
N TRP A 47 3.86 7.37 8.02
CA TRP A 47 4.56 8.56 7.48
C TRP A 47 3.99 9.16 6.17
N SER A 48 3.28 8.38 5.35
CA SER A 48 2.66 8.83 4.10
C SER A 48 1.25 8.27 3.85
N ILE A 49 0.69 7.54 4.82
CA ILE A 49 -0.59 6.84 4.70
C ILE A 49 -1.45 7.20 5.91
N GLN A 50 -2.66 7.69 5.65
CA GLN A 50 -3.62 8.06 6.66
C GLN A 50 -4.87 7.20 6.50
N ARG A 51 -5.17 6.42 7.54
CA ARG A 51 -6.43 5.67 7.61
C ARG A 51 -7.55 6.62 8.04
N LEU A 52 -8.59 6.67 7.23
CA LEU A 52 -9.79 7.48 7.45
C LEU A 52 -10.96 6.58 7.87
N LEU A 53 -12.04 7.21 8.34
CA LEU A 53 -13.29 6.50 8.63
C LEU A 53 -13.83 5.74 7.40
N PHE A 54 -14.67 4.74 7.68
CA PHE A 54 -15.37 3.94 6.66
C PHE A 54 -14.46 3.11 5.74
N GLY A 55 -13.26 2.75 6.22
CA GLY A 55 -12.32 1.92 5.44
C GLY A 55 -11.76 2.67 4.24
N LEU A 56 -11.46 3.95 4.42
CA LEU A 56 -10.81 4.78 3.42
C LEU A 56 -9.35 5.00 3.79
N ILE A 57 -8.51 5.12 2.77
CA ILE A 57 -7.09 5.43 2.91
C ILE A 57 -6.80 6.67 2.09
N LEU A 58 -6.13 7.63 2.71
CA LEU A 58 -5.51 8.76 2.04
C LEU A 58 -4.01 8.56 2.01
N LYS A 59 -3.43 8.48 0.81
CA LYS A 59 -1.99 8.38 0.61
C LYS A 59 -1.43 9.67 0.06
N HIS A 60 -0.34 10.13 0.65
CA HIS A 60 0.47 11.22 0.13
C HIS A 60 1.56 10.66 -0.77
N THR A 61 1.67 11.19 -1.99
CA THR A 61 2.80 10.92 -2.88
C THR A 61 3.75 12.10 -2.85
N GLN A 62 5.04 11.81 -2.68
CA GLN A 62 6.12 12.77 -2.71
C GLN A 62 6.98 12.52 -3.94
N ASP A 63 7.44 13.59 -4.57
CA ASP A 63 8.40 13.58 -5.69
C ASP A 63 7.95 12.79 -6.94
N ARG A 64 6.69 12.33 -6.98
CA ARG A 64 6.12 11.56 -8.09
C ARG A 64 4.64 11.89 -8.31
N PRO A 65 4.21 11.93 -9.59
CA PRO A 65 2.80 12.07 -9.92
C PRO A 65 1.96 10.94 -9.33
N PRO A 66 0.88 11.24 -8.57
CA PRO A 66 0.03 10.22 -7.96
C PRO A 66 -0.69 9.35 -8.99
N GLU A 67 -0.83 9.81 -10.23
CA GLU A 67 -1.45 9.09 -11.34
C GLU A 67 -0.73 7.79 -11.67
N ILE A 68 0.60 7.74 -11.53
CA ILE A 68 1.38 6.54 -11.87
C ILE A 68 0.94 5.38 -10.97
N GLU A 69 0.90 5.60 -9.65
CA GLU A 69 0.47 4.58 -8.71
C GLU A 69 -1.01 4.26 -8.86
N ALA A 70 -1.86 5.28 -9.00
CA ALA A 70 -3.30 5.09 -9.15
C ALA A 70 -3.65 4.29 -10.42
N ASN A 71 -2.99 4.57 -11.54
CA ASN A 71 -3.18 3.84 -12.80
C ASN A 71 -2.67 2.41 -12.71
N ASN A 72 -1.54 2.17 -12.05
CA ASN A 72 -1.03 0.81 -11.83
C ASN A 72 -1.98 -0.02 -10.97
N ILE A 73 -2.51 0.56 -9.88
CA ILE A 73 -3.50 -0.11 -9.02
C ILE A 73 -4.78 -0.42 -9.81
N LYS A 74 -5.28 0.55 -10.59
CA LYS A 74 -6.45 0.37 -11.44
C LYS A 74 -6.22 -0.72 -12.48
N PHE A 75 -5.05 -0.75 -13.12
CA PHE A 75 -4.67 -1.76 -14.08
C PHE A 75 -4.67 -3.17 -13.47
N VAL A 76 -4.07 -3.34 -12.30
CA VAL A 76 -4.08 -4.63 -11.59
C VAL A 76 -5.51 -5.04 -11.23
N HIS A 77 -6.33 -4.10 -10.75
CA HIS A 77 -7.73 -4.35 -10.42
C HIS A 77 -8.57 -4.81 -11.62
N GLU A 78 -8.33 -4.23 -12.79
CA GLU A 78 -9.08 -4.52 -14.01
C GLU A 78 -8.65 -5.84 -14.68
N ASN A 79 -7.43 -6.30 -14.44
CA ASN A 79 -6.85 -7.46 -15.14
C ASN A 79 -6.58 -8.68 -14.26
N THR A 80 -6.78 -8.59 -12.95
CA THR A 80 -6.51 -9.69 -12.01
C THR A 80 -7.59 -9.79 -10.93
N THR A 81 -7.60 -10.90 -10.21
CA THR A 81 -8.40 -11.09 -8.99
C THR A 81 -7.65 -10.68 -7.73
N ILE A 82 -6.44 -10.11 -7.87
CA ILE A 82 -5.60 -9.70 -6.75
C ILE A 82 -6.33 -8.60 -5.96
N PRO A 83 -6.46 -8.73 -4.63
CA PRO A 83 -7.08 -7.72 -3.82
C PRO A 83 -6.19 -6.48 -3.77
N VAL A 84 -6.60 -5.43 -4.48
CA VAL A 84 -5.95 -4.11 -4.48
C VAL A 84 -6.95 -3.02 -4.08
N PRO A 85 -6.47 -1.88 -3.54
CA PRO A 85 -7.34 -0.75 -3.25
C PRO A 85 -8.13 -0.30 -4.49
N ARG A 86 -9.42 -0.03 -4.33
CA ARG A 86 -10.17 0.73 -5.34
C ARG A 86 -9.83 2.21 -5.23
N ILE A 87 -9.32 2.79 -6.31
CA ILE A 87 -9.07 4.24 -6.41
C ILE A 87 -10.40 4.98 -6.51
N LEU A 88 -10.56 6.02 -5.68
CA LEU A 88 -11.77 6.84 -5.60
C LEU A 88 -11.53 8.25 -6.15
N ASP A 89 -10.37 8.84 -5.86
CA ASP A 89 -9.95 10.13 -6.38
C ASP A 89 -8.42 10.26 -6.40
N VAL A 90 -7.92 11.07 -7.33
CA VAL A 90 -6.51 11.40 -7.49
C VAL A 90 -6.40 12.93 -7.60
N VAL A 91 -5.59 13.53 -6.74
CA VAL A 91 -5.37 14.98 -6.73
C VAL A 91 -3.88 15.26 -6.88
N PRO A 92 -3.40 15.60 -8.09
CA PRO A 92 -2.02 15.99 -8.30
C PRO A 92 -1.79 17.46 -7.94
N ASP A 93 -0.52 17.85 -7.96
CA ASP A 93 -0.07 19.24 -7.99
C ASP A 93 -0.52 20.07 -6.78
N ILE A 94 -0.51 19.47 -5.60
CA ILE A 94 -0.79 20.19 -4.35
C ILE A 94 0.48 20.92 -3.94
N PRO A 95 0.50 22.26 -3.94
CA PRO A 95 1.71 23.02 -3.64
C PRO A 95 2.13 22.80 -2.20
N LYS A 96 3.40 22.40 -1.97
CA LYS A 96 3.99 22.31 -0.64
C LYS A 96 5.45 22.79 -0.65
N GLY A 97 5.63 24.09 -0.41
CA GLY A 97 6.95 24.71 -0.47
C GLY A 97 7.53 24.62 -1.89
N THR A 98 8.71 24.01 -2.03
CA THR A 98 9.41 23.82 -3.33
C THR A 98 9.09 22.49 -4.02
N ALA A 99 8.31 21.61 -3.38
CA ALA A 99 7.92 20.31 -3.93
C ALA A 99 6.42 20.27 -4.25
N SER A 100 6.06 19.41 -5.20
CA SER A 100 4.67 19.08 -5.52
C SER A 100 4.30 17.77 -4.81
N GLU A 101 3.24 17.79 -3.99
CA GLU A 101 2.67 16.57 -3.41
C GLU A 101 1.41 16.16 -4.18
N GLY A 102 1.18 14.85 -4.23
CA GLY A 102 -0.07 14.28 -4.72
C GLY A 102 -0.85 13.60 -3.59
N LEU A 103 -2.18 13.50 -3.77
CA LEU A 103 -3.04 12.69 -2.93
C LEU A 103 -3.73 11.61 -3.74
N ILE A 104 -3.82 10.42 -3.16
CA ILE A 104 -4.65 9.33 -3.66
C ILE A 104 -5.62 8.97 -2.55
N LEU A 105 -6.92 9.10 -2.85
CA LEU A 105 -7.98 8.58 -2.00
C LEU A 105 -8.41 7.22 -2.54
N MET A 106 -8.36 6.20 -1.69
CA MET A 106 -8.66 4.83 -2.06
C MET A 106 -9.36 4.07 -0.94
N THR A 107 -9.91 2.90 -1.27
CA THR A 107 -10.47 1.99 -0.26
C THR A 107 -9.38 1.20 0.46
N GLU A 108 -9.64 0.83 1.71
CA GLU A 108 -8.78 -0.06 2.49
C GLU A 108 -8.93 -1.51 2.02
N VAL A 109 -7.81 -2.18 1.77
CA VAL A 109 -7.78 -3.65 1.67
C VAL A 109 -7.79 -4.21 3.08
N LYS A 110 -8.86 -4.95 3.42
CA LYS A 110 -9.01 -5.55 4.74
C LYS A 110 -7.97 -6.64 4.97
N GLY A 111 -7.40 -6.66 6.17
CA GLY A 111 -6.41 -7.66 6.59
C GLY A 111 -5.42 -7.08 7.59
N VAL A 112 -4.39 -7.88 7.89
CA VAL A 112 -3.21 -7.46 8.64
C VAL A 112 -2.06 -7.22 7.68
N THR A 113 -1.13 -6.35 8.02
CA THR A 113 0.07 -6.17 7.19
C THR A 113 0.92 -7.43 7.23
N LEU A 114 1.73 -7.67 6.21
CA LEU A 114 2.68 -8.80 6.20
C LEU A 114 3.60 -8.75 7.43
N VAL A 115 4.03 -7.54 7.84
CA VAL A 115 4.82 -7.33 9.05
C VAL A 115 4.06 -7.80 10.28
N GLN A 116 2.81 -7.37 10.47
CA GLN A 116 1.99 -7.81 11.61
C GLN A 116 1.79 -9.33 11.60
N TRP A 117 1.52 -9.91 10.43
CA TRP A 117 1.33 -11.34 10.26
C TRP A 117 2.59 -12.15 10.59
N LEU A 118 3.77 -11.67 10.18
CA LEU A 118 5.07 -12.27 10.47
C LEU A 118 5.43 -12.13 11.95
N LEU A 119 5.27 -10.94 12.52
CA LEU A 119 5.58 -10.68 13.93
C LEU A 119 4.78 -11.58 14.86
N SER A 120 3.50 -11.84 14.56
CA SER A 120 2.67 -12.73 15.39
C SER A 120 3.06 -14.21 15.30
N ARG A 121 3.98 -14.57 14.38
CA ARG A 121 4.44 -15.95 14.10
C ARG A 121 5.94 -16.11 14.26
N THR A 122 6.64 -15.05 14.66
CA THR A 122 8.08 -15.06 14.83
C THR A 122 8.41 -15.12 16.31
N THR A 123 9.11 -16.17 16.72
CA THR A 123 9.69 -16.24 18.06
C THR A 123 11.05 -15.58 18.03
N TYR A 124 11.15 -14.43 18.69
CA TYR A 124 12.42 -13.73 18.88
C TYR A 124 13.09 -14.20 20.17
N PRO A 125 14.43 -14.35 20.18
CA PRO A 125 15.16 -14.58 21.43
C PRO A 125 14.88 -13.45 22.45
N PRO A 126 14.82 -13.73 23.76
CA PRO A 126 14.60 -12.70 24.78
C PRO A 126 15.58 -11.52 24.69
N GLU A 127 16.82 -11.79 24.29
CA GLU A 127 17.89 -10.80 24.12
C GLU A 127 17.61 -9.80 22.98
N PHE A 128 16.84 -10.22 21.97
CA PHE A 128 16.44 -9.38 20.85
C PHE A 128 15.60 -8.18 21.32
N PHE A 129 14.64 -8.41 22.22
CA PHE A 129 13.78 -7.34 22.73
C PHE A 129 14.57 -6.32 23.53
N HIS A 130 15.52 -6.76 24.35
CA HIS A 130 16.40 -5.86 25.09
C HIS A 130 17.22 -4.95 24.16
N CYS A 131 17.82 -5.50 23.10
CA CYS A 131 18.54 -4.68 22.13
C CYS A 131 17.62 -3.77 21.30
N SER A 132 16.44 -4.26 20.93
CA SER A 132 15.42 -3.46 20.24
C SER A 132 15.04 -2.23 21.07
N ASP A 133 14.80 -2.39 22.37
CA ASP A 133 14.48 -1.28 23.27
C ASP A 133 15.63 -0.28 23.41
N LEU A 134 16.88 -0.73 23.38
CA LEU A 134 18.03 0.17 23.39
C LEU A 134 18.18 0.95 22.07
N ILE A 135 17.90 0.31 20.93
CA ILE A 135 18.01 0.93 19.61
C ILE A 135 16.87 1.92 19.37
N PHE A 136 15.63 1.52 19.60
CA PHE A 136 14.46 2.35 19.29
C PHE A 136 13.99 3.20 20.47
N GLY A 137 14.49 2.94 21.68
CA GLY A 137 14.20 3.74 22.87
C GLY A 137 15.05 5.00 23.00
N PRO A 138 14.82 5.76 24.08
CA PRO A 138 15.54 7.00 24.36
C PRO A 138 17.06 6.81 24.41
N ALA A 139 17.81 7.76 23.81
CA ALA A 139 19.26 7.67 23.69
C ALA A 139 20.00 7.48 25.04
N HIS A 140 19.44 7.98 26.15
CA HIS A 140 20.03 7.85 27.48
C HIS A 140 20.03 6.41 28.01
N LEU A 141 19.19 5.51 27.49
CA LEU A 141 19.15 4.10 27.89
C LEU A 141 20.29 3.27 27.28
N ARG A 142 20.95 3.76 26.22
CA ARG A 142 21.99 3.01 25.47
C ARG A 142 23.29 2.80 26.25
N GLY A 143 23.48 3.50 27.37
CA GLY A 143 24.66 3.32 28.24
C GLY A 143 25.99 3.55 27.51
N GLY A 144 26.02 4.48 26.55
CA GLY A 144 27.21 4.80 25.75
C GLY A 144 27.46 3.91 24.54
N ARG A 145 26.66 2.86 24.32
CA ARG A 145 26.76 2.00 23.13
C ARG A 145 26.26 2.73 21.88
N SER A 146 27.01 2.59 20.79
CA SER A 146 26.63 3.10 19.48
C SER A 146 25.53 2.24 18.84
N LEU A 147 24.76 2.83 17.91
CA LEU A 147 23.77 2.09 17.12
C LEU A 147 24.39 0.97 16.30
N LYS A 148 25.64 1.17 15.85
CA LYS A 148 26.40 0.18 15.09
C LYS A 148 26.70 -1.07 15.94
N GLU A 149 27.21 -0.87 17.15
CA GLU A 149 27.49 -1.97 18.09
C GLU A 149 26.22 -2.74 18.48
N LEU A 150 25.11 -2.03 18.71
CA LEU A 150 23.83 -2.67 19.01
C LEU A 150 23.27 -3.45 17.81
N SER A 151 23.45 -2.93 16.59
CA SER A 151 23.07 -3.63 15.36
C SER A 151 23.90 -4.89 15.14
N GLU A 152 25.22 -4.82 15.35
CA GLU A 152 26.13 -5.97 15.26
C GLU A 152 25.78 -7.03 16.32
N LEU A 153 25.50 -6.60 17.55
CA LEU A 153 25.05 -7.48 18.62
C LEU A 153 23.73 -8.18 18.26
N MET A 154 22.75 -7.48 17.68
CA MET A 154 21.51 -8.11 17.21
C MET A 154 21.73 -9.17 16.14
N THR A 155 22.72 -8.98 15.26
CA THR A 155 23.06 -10.00 14.24
C THR A 155 23.76 -11.23 14.81
N SER A 156 24.33 -11.12 16.01
CA SER A 156 24.99 -12.23 16.72
C SER A 156 24.01 -13.16 17.44
N PHE A 157 22.77 -12.72 17.65
CA PHE A 157 21.75 -13.52 18.32
C PHE A 157 21.27 -14.68 17.45
N ASN A 158 20.73 -15.71 18.10
CA ASN A 158 20.04 -16.78 17.39
C ASN A 158 18.99 -16.18 16.46
N LYS A 159 18.93 -16.70 15.23
CA LYS A 159 17.99 -16.19 14.23
C LYS A 159 16.56 -16.34 14.78
N PRO A 160 15.69 -15.34 14.55
CA PRO A 160 14.28 -15.47 14.89
C PRO A 160 13.72 -16.72 14.22
N VAL A 161 12.98 -17.52 14.98
CA VAL A 161 12.36 -18.74 14.48
C VAL A 161 10.97 -18.39 14.01
N LEU A 162 10.76 -18.48 12.70
CA LEU A 162 9.43 -18.30 12.12
C LEU A 162 8.69 -19.63 12.23
N ASP A 163 7.64 -19.65 13.03
CA ASP A 163 6.75 -20.81 13.14
C ASP A 163 5.81 -20.81 11.92
N LEU A 164 6.29 -21.43 10.85
CA LEU A 164 5.53 -21.66 9.62
C LEU A 164 4.52 -22.79 9.84
N LEU A 165 3.54 -22.58 10.72
CA LEU A 165 2.37 -23.44 10.83
C LEU A 165 1.61 -23.48 9.49
N SER A 166 0.59 -24.34 9.42
CA SER A 166 -0.25 -24.66 8.25
C SER A 166 -0.72 -23.45 7.43
N ASP A 167 -0.85 -22.26 8.04
CA ASP A 167 -1.24 -21.00 7.38
C ASP A 167 -0.23 -20.48 6.34
N SER A 168 1.05 -20.85 6.47
CA SER A 168 2.09 -20.43 5.51
C SER A 168 1.84 -20.97 4.10
N ALA A 169 1.23 -22.15 3.99
CA ALA A 169 0.85 -22.74 2.72
C ALA A 169 -0.20 -21.89 1.99
N LEU A 170 -1.15 -21.29 2.72
CA LEU A 170 -2.16 -20.40 2.14
C LEU A 170 -1.53 -19.10 1.64
N LEU A 171 -0.66 -18.46 2.43
CA LEU A 171 0.06 -17.26 2.00
C LEU A 171 0.91 -17.55 0.74
N ILE A 172 1.65 -18.66 0.72
CA ILE A 172 2.45 -19.05 -0.43
C ILE A 172 1.56 -19.33 -1.65
N ALA A 173 0.41 -19.98 -1.46
CA ALA A 173 -0.54 -20.23 -2.53
C ALA A 173 -1.12 -18.93 -3.10
N ASP A 174 -1.50 -17.98 -2.24
CA ASP A 174 -2.02 -16.67 -2.65
C ASP A 174 -0.96 -15.84 -3.39
N LEU A 175 0.29 -15.83 -2.91
CA LEU A 175 1.40 -15.16 -3.58
C LEU A 175 1.70 -15.79 -4.95
N LYS A 176 1.72 -17.12 -5.04
CA LYS A 176 1.90 -17.84 -6.30
C LYS A 176 0.77 -17.50 -7.27
N LYS A 177 -0.47 -17.54 -6.81
CA LYS A 177 -1.65 -17.19 -7.61
C LYS A 177 -1.55 -15.76 -8.13
N ALA A 178 -1.23 -14.79 -7.27
CA ALA A 178 -1.07 -13.38 -7.66
C ALA A 178 0.03 -13.20 -8.71
N LEU A 179 1.19 -13.83 -8.54
CA LEU A 179 2.27 -13.78 -9.53
C LEU A 179 1.88 -14.43 -10.86
N THR A 180 1.17 -15.55 -10.81
CA THR A 180 0.65 -16.21 -12.02
C THR A 180 -0.34 -15.32 -12.75
N GLU A 181 -1.25 -14.66 -12.04
CA GLU A 181 -2.22 -13.75 -12.66
C GLU A 181 -1.53 -12.54 -13.29
N LEU A 182 -0.57 -11.91 -12.61
CA LEU A 182 0.20 -10.80 -13.19
C LEU A 182 0.95 -11.20 -14.45
N ARG A 183 1.53 -12.41 -14.48
CA ARG A 183 2.22 -12.95 -15.65
C ARG A 183 1.27 -13.33 -16.79
N SER A 184 0.01 -13.59 -16.49
CA SER A 184 -1.00 -13.94 -17.49
C SER A 184 -1.59 -12.73 -18.22
N ILE A 185 -1.32 -11.51 -17.74
CA ILE A 185 -1.78 -10.29 -18.39
C ILE A 185 -1.07 -10.18 -19.75
N PRO A 186 -1.81 -10.10 -20.88
CA PRO A 186 -1.20 -10.00 -22.19
C PRO A 186 -0.40 -8.68 -22.29
N PRO A 187 0.75 -8.68 -22.99
CA PRO A 187 1.45 -7.43 -23.26
C PRO A 187 0.53 -6.48 -24.03
N PRO A 188 0.70 -5.16 -23.85
CA PRO A 188 -0.06 -4.19 -24.62
C PRO A 188 0.18 -4.41 -26.12
N PRO A 189 -0.80 -4.12 -27.00
CA PRO A 189 -0.67 -4.33 -28.44
C PRO A 189 0.53 -3.63 -29.09
N SER A 190 1.04 -2.55 -28.47
CA SER A 190 2.24 -1.83 -28.88
C SER A 190 3.55 -2.57 -28.56
N GLY A 191 3.53 -3.62 -27.74
CA GLY A 191 4.71 -4.32 -27.24
C GLY A 191 5.51 -3.52 -26.20
N GLU A 192 5.14 -2.28 -25.93
CA GLU A 192 5.86 -1.40 -25.00
C GLU A 192 5.41 -1.66 -23.56
N VAL A 193 6.29 -2.30 -22.78
CA VAL A 193 6.10 -2.48 -21.33
C VAL A 193 7.08 -1.55 -20.61
N SER A 194 6.56 -0.54 -19.91
CA SER A 194 7.38 0.37 -19.11
C SER A 194 7.60 -0.22 -17.72
N GLY A 195 8.85 -0.20 -17.26
CA GLY A 195 9.25 -0.73 -15.97
C GLY A 195 8.86 0.17 -14.80
N LEU A 196 9.30 -0.22 -13.61
CA LEU A 196 9.19 0.60 -12.41
C LEU A 196 9.75 2.00 -12.71
N HIS A 197 8.95 3.05 -12.47
CA HIS A 197 9.31 4.48 -12.66
C HIS A 197 9.26 5.00 -14.11
N GLY A 198 8.52 4.35 -15.02
CA GLY A 198 8.38 4.85 -16.39
C GLY A 198 9.67 4.71 -17.23
N SER A 199 10.65 4.00 -16.70
CA SER A 199 11.94 3.74 -17.33
C SER A 199 11.84 2.50 -18.23
N PRO A 200 12.71 2.36 -19.25
CA PRO A 200 12.82 1.13 -20.03
C PRO A 200 12.97 -0.08 -19.11
N SER A 201 12.22 -1.14 -19.37
CA SER A 201 12.34 -2.40 -18.66
C SER A 201 13.69 -3.03 -18.98
N TYR A 202 14.67 -2.94 -18.07
CA TYR A 202 15.81 -3.84 -18.10
C TYR A 202 15.35 -5.19 -17.56
N THR A 203 15.05 -6.12 -18.46
CA THR A 203 14.97 -7.54 -18.10
C THR A 203 16.34 -7.98 -17.62
N PHE A 204 16.46 -8.25 -16.31
CA PHE A 204 17.54 -9.11 -15.84
C PHE A 204 17.14 -10.53 -16.23
N ASP A 205 17.83 -11.08 -17.22
CA ASP A 205 17.76 -12.51 -17.51
C ASP A 205 18.18 -13.27 -16.25
N VAL A 206 17.22 -13.96 -15.64
CA VAL A 206 17.50 -14.99 -14.62
C VAL A 206 17.79 -16.29 -15.39
N GLU A 207 18.81 -16.26 -16.23
CA GLU A 207 19.38 -17.44 -16.89
C GLU A 207 20.90 -17.38 -16.81
N THR A 208 21.45 -17.48 -15.59
CA THR A 208 22.73 -18.18 -15.35
C THR A 208 22.95 -18.40 -13.85
N VAL A 209 22.38 -19.47 -13.32
CA VAL A 209 23.04 -20.24 -12.24
C VAL A 209 22.80 -21.72 -12.57
N VAL A 210 23.73 -22.27 -13.35
CA VAL A 210 24.10 -23.69 -13.31
C VAL A 210 25.58 -23.72 -12.95
#